data_AF-A0A2M6ZYE7-F1
#
_entry.id   AF-A0A2M6ZYE7-F1
#
_cell.length_a   1.000
_cell.length_b   1.000
_cell.length_c   1.000
_cell.angle_alpha   90.00
_cell.angle_beta   90.00
_cell.angle_gamma   90.00
#
_symmetry.space_group_name_H-M   'P 1'
#
loop_
_entity.id
_entity.type
_entity.pdbx_description
1 polymer ?
#
loop_
_entity_poly.entity_id
_entity_poly.type
_entity_poly.pdbx_seq_one_letter_code
_entity_poly.pdbx_strand_id
1 'polypeptide(L)'
;LIVLRTFSKWAGLAGLRVGYGILPPQLNEVIYRMKLPYNVTIAAQIAARETLVDMDYMQGRIDAIIAEREHLFQKLRAQGILDP
;
A
#
# COMPACT_ATOMS: atom_id res chain seq x y z
N LEU A 1 -12.93 -0.36 15.37
CA LEU A 1 -12.04 0.21 14.34
C LEU A 1 -11.71 -0.88 13.32
N ILE A 2 -11.74 -0.57 12.03
CA ILE A 2 -11.30 -1.46 10.95
C ILE A 2 -10.24 -0.71 10.16
N VAL A 3 -9.09 -1.34 9.93
CA VAL A 3 -8.02 -0.76 9.12
C VAL A 3 -7.75 -1.66 7.92
N LEU A 4 -7.86 -1.12 6.72
CA LEU A 4 -7.52 -1.82 5.48
C LEU A 4 -6.26 -1.19 4.90
N ARG A 5 -5.34 -2.03 4.46
CA ARG A 5 -4.06 -1.63 3.86
C ARG A 5 -3.76 -2.47 2.64
N THR A 6 -2.98 -1.92 1.72
CA THR A 6 -2.63 -2.56 0.46
C THR A 6 -1.14 -2.40 0.16
N PHE A 7 -0.56 -3.40 -0.48
CA PHE A 7 0.80 -3.35 -1.03
C PHE A 7 0.83 -2.75 -2.44
N SER A 8 -0.32 -2.35 -3.00
CA SER A 8 -0.38 -1.85 -4.39
C SER A 8 0.31 -0.51 -4.64
N LYS A 9 0.65 0.24 -3.59
CA LYS A 9 1.16 1.61 -3.69
C LYS A 9 2.58 1.70 -3.17
N TRP A 10 2.71 1.82 -1.85
CA TRP A 10 4.00 1.99 -1.18
C TRP A 10 4.97 0.85 -1.49
N ALA A 11 4.48 -0.39 -1.62
CA ALA A 11 5.28 -1.58 -1.94
C ALA A 11 5.45 -1.86 -3.44
N GLY A 12 4.84 -1.07 -4.34
CA GLY A 12 4.94 -1.30 -5.78
C GLY A 12 4.28 -2.60 -6.31
N LEU A 13 3.53 -3.33 -5.49
CA LEU A 13 2.95 -4.64 -5.84
C LEU A 13 1.52 -4.51 -6.41
N ALA A 14 1.29 -3.52 -7.27
CA ALA A 14 -0.05 -3.24 -7.81
C ALA A 14 -0.65 -4.45 -8.54
N GLY A 15 0.15 -5.11 -9.38
CA GLY A 15 -0.26 -6.26 -10.18
C GLY A 15 -0.47 -7.56 -9.39
N LEU A 16 0.12 -7.69 -8.20
CA LEU A 16 0.04 -8.92 -7.39
C LEU A 16 -1.21 -9.00 -6.50
N ARG A 17 -1.97 -7.92 -6.39
CA ARG A 17 -3.28 -7.87 -5.70
C ARG A 17 -3.25 -8.34 -4.25
N VAL A 18 -2.23 -7.93 -3.49
CA VAL A 18 -2.09 -8.28 -2.07
C VAL A 18 -2.37 -7.10 -1.13
N GLY A 19 -3.04 -7.40 -0.03
CA GLY A 19 -3.44 -6.46 1.01
C GLY A 19 -3.84 -7.18 2.29
N TYR A 20 -4.08 -6.40 3.34
CA TYR A 20 -4.44 -6.93 4.66
C TYR A 20 -5.47 -6.04 5.36
N GLY A 21 -6.20 -6.64 6.29
CA GLY A 21 -7.14 -5.95 7.16
C GLY A 21 -6.82 -6.25 8.61
N ILE A 22 -6.94 -5.24 9.47
CA ILE A 22 -6.87 -5.35 10.93
C ILE A 22 -8.27 -5.05 11.45
N LEU A 23 -8.91 -6.04 12.08
CA LEU A 23 -10.32 -6.00 12.46
C LEU A 23 -10.54 -6.60 13.87
N PRO A 24 -11.64 -6.25 14.55
CA PRO A 24 -12.05 -6.93 15.78
C PRO A 24 -12.30 -8.43 15.54
N PRO A 25 -12.01 -9.31 16.51
CA PRO A 25 -12.14 -10.76 16.35
C PRO A 25 -13.51 -11.21 15.85
N GLN A 26 -14.59 -10.62 16.39
CA GLN A 26 -15.97 -10.96 16.05
C GLN A 26 -16.29 -10.71 14.56
N LEU A 27 -15.71 -9.66 13.98
CA LEU A 27 -15.90 -9.34 12.58
C LEU A 27 -14.98 -10.18 11.68
N ASN A 28 -13.77 -10.48 12.16
CA ASN A 28 -12.81 -11.30 11.44
C ASN A 28 -13.37 -12.69 11.16
N GLU A 29 -14.04 -13.33 12.13
CA GLU A 29 -14.68 -14.64 11.94
C GLU A 29 -15.78 -14.64 10.86
N VAL A 30 -16.57 -13.57 10.79
CA VAL A 30 -17.61 -13.42 9.78
C VAL A 30 -16.99 -13.26 8.40
N ILE A 31 -15.97 -12.41 8.27
CA ILE A 31 -15.28 -12.17 6.99
C ILE A 31 -14.55 -13.41 6.52
N TYR A 32 -13.85 -14.13 7.40
CA TYR A 32 -13.13 -15.35 7.03
C TYR A 32 -14.06 -16.45 6.50
N ARG A 33 -15.31 -16.52 6.98
CA ARG A 33 -16.32 -17.44 6.44
C ARG A 33 -16.81 -17.08 5.04
N MET A 34 -16.87 -15.80 4.70
CA MET A 34 -17.31 -15.32 3.38
C MET A 34 -16.16 -15.24 2.36
N LYS A 35 -14.93 -15.08 2.86
CA LYS A 35 -13.73 -14.94 2.04
C LYS A 35 -13.41 -16.25 1.30
N LEU A 36 -13.05 -16.14 0.03
CA LEU A 36 -12.55 -17.27 -0.75
C LEU A 36 -11.26 -17.84 -0.12
N PRO A 37 -11.15 -19.19 0.04
CA PRO A 37 -10.01 -19.82 0.70
C PRO A 37 -8.65 -19.49 0.06
N TYR A 38 -8.63 -19.38 -1.28
CA TYR A 38 -7.41 -19.18 -2.06
C TYR A 38 -7.50 -17.89 -2.88
N ASN A 39 -7.49 -16.74 -2.20
CA ASN A 39 -7.66 -15.43 -2.84
C ASN A 39 -6.36 -14.62 -3.00
N VAL A 40 -5.21 -15.16 -2.57
CA VAL A 40 -3.88 -14.53 -2.73
C VAL A 40 -2.90 -15.56 -3.27
N THR A 41 -2.22 -15.23 -4.37
CA THR A 41 -1.27 -16.13 -5.03
C THR A 41 0.00 -16.33 -4.21
N ILE A 42 0.71 -17.44 -4.44
CA ILE A 42 2.01 -17.72 -3.78
C ILE A 42 3.02 -16.62 -4.05
N ALA A 43 3.12 -16.18 -5.32
CA ALA A 43 4.02 -15.08 -5.70
C ALA A 43 3.71 -13.78 -4.93
N ALA A 44 2.44 -13.47 -4.74
CA ALA A 44 2.01 -12.30 -3.99
C ALA A 44 2.36 -12.39 -2.49
N GLN A 45 2.23 -13.58 -1.89
CA GLN A 45 2.62 -13.82 -0.49
C GLN A 45 4.13 -13.67 -0.29
N ILE A 46 4.94 -14.25 -1.19
CA ILE A 46 6.40 -14.13 -1.15
C ILE A 46 6.80 -12.67 -1.29
N ALA A 47 6.32 -11.97 -2.32
CA ALA A 47 6.67 -10.57 -2.55
C ALA A 47 6.27 -9.66 -1.37
N ALA A 48 5.07 -9.86 -0.79
CA ALA A 48 4.64 -9.11 0.38
C ALA A 48 5.53 -9.39 1.61
N ARG A 49 5.92 -10.65 1.84
CA ARG A 49 6.84 -11.01 2.93
C ARG A 49 8.21 -10.35 2.76
N GLU A 50 8.83 -10.48 1.59
CA GLU A 50 10.16 -9.89 1.34
C GLU A 50 10.13 -8.36 1.44
N THR A 51 9.05 -7.72 1.00
CA THR A 51 8.84 -6.27 1.18
C THR A 51 8.85 -5.88 2.66
N LEU A 52 8.25 -6.69 3.54
CA LEU A 52 8.21 -6.42 4.98
C LEU A 52 9.54 -6.71 5.68
N VAL A 53 10.41 -7.51 5.08
CA VAL A 53 11.76 -7.77 5.60
C VAL A 53 12.68 -6.59 5.31
N ASP A 54 12.59 -6.00 4.11
CA ASP A 54 13.44 -4.87 3.68
C ASP A 54 12.71 -3.52 3.80
N MET A 55 12.26 -3.20 5.03
CA MET A 55 11.51 -1.96 5.28
C MET A 55 12.33 -0.69 5.10
N ASP A 56 13.66 -0.76 5.32
CA ASP A 56 14.54 0.41 5.17
C ASP A 56 14.66 0.84 3.71
N TYR A 57 14.85 -0.12 2.80
CA TYR A 57 14.81 0.16 1.36
C TYR A 57 13.46 0.76 0.95
N MET A 58 12.36 0.18 1.46
CA MET A 58 11.02 0.66 1.17
C MET A 58 10.78 2.07 1.69
N GLN A 59 11.29 2.40 2.88
CA GLN A 59 11.17 3.74 3.45
C GLN A 59 11.91 4.77 2.59
N GLY A 60 13.13 4.47 2.13
CA GLY A 60 13.88 5.35 1.23
C GLY A 60 13.13 5.63 -0.09
N ARG A 61 12.42 4.62 -0.63
CA ARG A 61 11.56 4.77 -1.82
C ARG A 61 10.36 5.68 -1.54
N ILE A 62 9.73 5.52 -0.37
CA ILE A 62 8.59 6.36 0.04
C ILE A 62 9.03 7.82 0.21
N ASP A 63 10.16 8.04 0.87
CA ASP A 63 10.70 9.38 1.13
C ASP A 63 11.03 10.10 -0.19
N ALA A 64 11.64 9.40 -1.15
CA ALA A 64 11.89 9.93 -2.49
C ALA A 64 10.60 10.34 -3.23
N ILE A 65 9.53 9.53 -3.13
CA ILE A 65 8.23 9.85 -3.73
C ILE A 65 7.61 11.09 -3.08
N ILE A 66 7.71 11.21 -1.75
CA ILE A 66 7.18 12.36 -1.01
C ILE A 66 7.95 13.63 -1.38
N ALA A 67 9.28 13.56 -1.47
CA ALA A 67 10.13 14.68 -1.87
C ALA A 67 9.79 15.15 -3.29
N GLU A 68 9.64 14.21 -4.24
CA GLU A 68 9.32 14.57 -5.62
C GLU A 68 7.90 15.13 -5.77
N ARG A 69 6.94 14.60 -4.99
CA ARG A 69 5.58 15.18 -4.92
C ARG A 69 5.63 16.65 -4.51
N GLU A 70 6.39 16.98 -3.46
CA GLU A 70 6.52 18.35 -2.99
C GLU A 70 7.18 19.25 -4.04
N HIS A 71 8.28 18.77 -4.62
CA HIS A 71 9.01 19.47 -5.68
C HIS A 71 8.13 19.77 -6.90
N LEU A 72 7.36 18.79 -7.37
CA LEU A 72 6.41 18.97 -8.47
C LEU A 72 5.32 19.99 -8.10
N PHE A 73 4.77 19.89 -6.89
CA PHE A 73 3.72 20.78 -6.43
C PHE A 73 4.19 22.24 -6.40
N GLN A 74 5.41 22.50 -5.90
CA GLN A 74 5.98 23.85 -5.90
C GLN A 74 6.19 24.38 -7.32
N LYS A 75 6.66 23.55 -8.25
CA LYS A 75 6.84 23.94 -9.65
C LYS A 75 5.53 24.29 -10.34
N LEU A 76 4.50 23.47 -10.15
CA LEU A 76 3.19 23.72 -10.73
C LEU A 76 2.54 24.99 -10.16
N ARG A 77 2.74 25.25 -8.85
CA ARG A 77 2.30 26.50 -8.21
C ARG A 77 3.01 27.72 -8.78
N ALA A 78 4.33 27.66 -8.97
CA ALA A 78 5.09 28.77 -9.56
C ALA A 78 4.67 29.13 -11.00
N GLN A 79 4.06 28.19 -11.72
CA GLN A 79 3.52 28.40 -13.06
C GLN A 79 2.06 28.91 -13.06
N GLY A 80 1.47 29.15 -11.88
CA GLY A 80 0.07 29.57 -11.76
C GLY A 80 -0.95 28.47 -12.10
N ILE A 81 -0.54 27.21 -12.17
CA ILE A 81 -1.42 26.07 -12.52
C ILE A 81 -2.22 25.58 -11.30
N LEU A 82 -1.72 25.85 -10.09
CA LEU A 82 -2.31 25.38 -8.83
C LEU A 82 -3.01 26.48 -8.01
N ASP A 83 -3.25 27.66 -8.58
CA ASP A 83 -4.20 28.63 -8.02
C ASP A 83 -5.58 28.44 -8.70
N PRO A 84 -6.70 28.60 -7.96
CA PRO A 84 -8.06 28.45 -8.49
C PRO A 84 -8.42 29.49 -9.55
#